data_AF-A0A4U8VXX6-F1
#
_entry.id   AF-A0A4U8VXX6-F1
#
_cell.length_a   1.000
_cell.length_b   1.000
_cell.length_c   1.000
_cell.angle_alpha   90.00
_cell.angle_beta   90.00
_cell.angle_gamma   90.00
#
_symmetry.space_group_name_H-M   'P 1'
#
loop_
_entity.id
_entity.type
_entity.pdbx_description
1 polymer ?
#
loop_
_entity_poly.entity_id
_entity_poly.type
_entity_poly.pdbx_seq_one_letter_code
_entity_poly.pdbx_strand_id
1 'polypeptide(L)' 'MNEYVSYILFDFLMPIIGAAAAEYWATLLVINPI' A
#
# COMPACT_ATOMS: atom_id res chain seq x y z
N MET A 1 3.43 -7.64 -11.50
CA MET A 1 2.74 -6.39 -11.13
C MET A 1 1.56 -6.78 -10.27
N ASN A 2 1.51 -6.36 -9.00
CA ASN A 2 0.37 -6.63 -8.12
C ASN A 2 -0.86 -5.88 -8.65
N GLU A 3 -1.95 -6.59 -8.90
CA GLU A 3 -3.18 -6.03 -9.50
C GLU A 3 -4.05 -5.24 -8.49
N TYR A 4 -3.68 -5.23 -7.20
CA TYR A 4 -4.53 -4.75 -6.10
C TYR A 4 -3.85 -3.75 -5.15
N VAL A 5 -2.97 -2.89 -5.65
CA VAL A 5 -2.36 -1.82 -4.85
C VAL A 5 -3.29 -0.60 -4.81
N SER A 6 -3.66 -0.13 -3.62
CA SER A 6 -4.29 1.21 -3.51
C SER A 6 -3.23 2.28 -3.59
N TYR A 7 -3.22 3.01 -4.71
CA TYR A 7 -2.30 4.13 -4.89
C TYR A 7 -2.50 5.26 -3.87
N ILE A 8 -3.73 5.44 -3.36
CA ILE A 8 -4.01 6.40 -2.29
C ILE A 8 -3.29 6.00 -0.99
N LEU A 9 -3.38 4.72 -0.62
CA LEU A 9 -2.70 4.21 0.56
C LEU A 9 -1.18 4.18 0.36
N PHE A 10 -0.72 3.85 -0.84
CA PHE A 10 0.68 3.88 -1.19
C PHE A 10 1.27 5.29 -1.04
N ASP A 11 0.66 6.30 -1.64
CA ASP A 11 1.13 7.69 -1.59
C ASP A 11 1.13 8.24 -0.16
N PHE A 12 0.15 7.86 0.65
CA PHE A 12 0.09 8.22 2.07
C PHE A 12 1.22 7.57 2.88
N LEU A 13 1.52 6.29 2.64
CA LEU A 13 2.50 5.53 3.41
C LEU A 13 3.95 5.76 2.94
N MET A 14 4.16 6.04 1.66
CA MET A 14 5.47 6.21 1.05
C MET A 14 6.38 7.19 1.81
N PRO A 15 5.96 8.42 2.19
CA PRO A 15 6.82 9.34 2.95
C PRO A 15 7.07 8.91 4.41
N ILE A 16 6.31 7.95 4.93
CA ILE A 16 6.36 7.53 6.34
C ILE A 16 7.26 6.30 6.52
N ILE A 17 7.10 5.30 5.64
CA ILE A 17 7.72 3.96 5.81
C ILE A 17 8.53 3.51 4.59
N GLY A 18 8.61 4.33 3.55
CA GLY A 18 9.32 4.03 2.31
C GLY A 18 8.52 3.14 1.35
N ALA A 19 8.98 3.10 0.09
CA ALA A 19 8.22 2.50 -1.02
C ALA A 19 7.89 1.01 -0.83
N ALA A 20 8.86 0.20 -0.38
CA ALA A 20 8.66 -1.24 -0.24
C ALA A 20 7.61 -1.59 0.83
N ALA A 21 7.65 -0.91 1.98
CA ALA A 21 6.67 -1.12 3.03
C ALA A 21 5.31 -0.53 2.64
N ALA A 22 5.28 0.63 1.97
CA ALA A 22 4.06 1.23 1.44
C ALA A 22 3.35 0.29 0.44
N GLU A 23 4.07 -0.35 -0.48
CA GLU A 23 3.48 -1.30 -1.44
C GLU A 23 2.85 -2.51 -0.74
N TYR A 24 3.55 -3.09 0.25
CA TYR A 24 3.04 -4.22 1.04
C TYR A 24 1.74 -3.88 1.75
N TRP A 25 1.71 -2.79 2.52
CA TRP A 25 0.56 -2.38 3.31
C TRP A 25 -0.59 -1.86 2.43
N ALA A 26 -0.30 -1.13 1.36
CA ALA A 26 -1.32 -0.67 0.41
C ALA A 26 -1.98 -1.80 -0.37
N THR A 27 -1.28 -2.92 -0.56
CA THR A 27 -1.88 -4.16 -1.11
C THR A 27 -2.74 -4.85 -0.06
N LEU A 28 -2.20 -5.02 1.16
CA LEU A 28 -2.86 -5.75 2.23
C LEU A 28 -4.20 -5.10 2.64
N LEU A 29 -4.21 -3.78 2.83
CA LEU A 29 -5.36 -3.01 3.28
C LEU A 29 -6.49 -2.89 2.23
N VAL A 30 -6.20 -3.17 0.96
CA VAL A 30 -7.22 -3.21 -0.11
C VAL A 30 -7.93 -4.55 -0.16
N ILE A 31 -7.19 -5.64 0.01
CA ILE A 31 -7.73 -7.01 -0.10
C ILE A 31 -8.45 -7.41 1.19
N ASN A 32 -7.98 -6.93 2.35
CA ASN A 32 -8.57 -7.25 3.65
C ASN A 32 -8.53 -6.02 4.57
N PRO A 33 -9.41 -5.02 4.35
CA PRO A 33 -9.61 -3.97 5.33
C PRO A 33 -10.26 -4.61 6.57
N ILE A 34 -9.46 -4.84 7.62
CA ILE A 34 -9.98 -5.16 8.96
C ILE A 34 -10.78 -3.97 9.49
#